data_AF-A0A0Q4HXA9-F1
#
_entry.id   AF-A0A0Q4HXA9-F1
#
_cell.length_a   1.000
_cell.length_b   1.000
_cell.length_c   1.000
_cell.angle_alpha   90.00
_cell.angle_beta   90.00
_cell.angle_gamma   90.00
#
_symmetry.space_group_name_H-M   'P 1'
#
loop_
_entity.id
_entity.type
_entity.pdbx_description
1 polymer ?
#
loop_
_entity_poly.entity_id
_entity_poly.type
_entity_poly.pdbx_seq_one_letter_code
_entity_poly.pdbx_strand_id
1 'polypeptide(L)'
;MDAVFPAAQRAQMMEALVGSISNAMLGSFQQQPDIARMIKTEPRSRPVFERFIARQQAKTAATIKANLPGMVDAMSNAYARRFTEAQLKEMQTFFETPTGRVYVAQSMTIMSDPDVAAWQAKVQSESIATLGTDAKEFVQELMALAPAKEAKQ
;
A
#
# COMPACT_ATOMS: atom_id res chain seq x y z
N MET A 1 -1.20 -24.19 2.63
CA MET A 1 -1.18 -22.76 3.01
C MET A 1 -0.25 -22.47 4.18
N ASP A 2 -0.21 -23.28 5.24
CA ASP A 2 0.62 -23.00 6.42
C ASP A 2 2.12 -22.89 6.14
N ALA A 3 2.63 -23.60 5.12
CA ALA A 3 4.03 -23.50 4.68
C ALA A 3 4.33 -22.21 3.88
N VAL A 4 3.35 -21.69 3.13
CA VAL A 4 3.50 -20.49 2.28
C VAL A 4 3.18 -19.22 3.05
N PHE A 5 2.31 -19.30 4.04
CA PHE A 5 1.96 -18.19 4.92
C PHE A 5 1.96 -18.71 6.37
N PRO A 6 3.11 -18.62 7.06
CA PRO A 6 3.23 -18.98 8.46
C PRO A 6 2.16 -18.28 9.31
N ALA A 7 1.72 -18.90 10.39
CA ALA A 7 0.66 -18.36 11.25
C ALA A 7 0.96 -16.93 11.75
N ALA A 8 2.22 -16.67 12.14
CA ALA A 8 2.67 -15.34 12.55
C ALA A 8 2.55 -14.29 11.43
N GLN A 9 2.83 -14.68 10.20
CA GLN A 9 2.79 -13.80 9.04
C GLN A 9 1.35 -13.52 8.60
N ARG A 10 0.47 -14.52 8.68
CA ARG A 10 -0.98 -14.32 8.51
C ARG A 10 -1.54 -13.37 9.56
N ALA A 11 -1.10 -13.49 10.81
CA ALA A 11 -1.50 -12.58 11.88
C ALA A 11 -1.06 -11.14 11.58
N GLN A 12 0.20 -10.93 11.20
CA GLN A 12 0.70 -9.61 10.79
C GLN A 12 -0.05 -9.02 9.59
N MET A 13 -0.33 -9.82 8.55
CA MET A 13 -1.12 -9.36 7.40
C MET A 13 -2.53 -8.91 7.83
N MET A 14 -3.17 -9.67 8.72
CA MET A 14 -4.50 -9.30 9.22
C MET A 14 -4.46 -8.05 10.09
N GLU A 15 -3.44 -7.90 10.92
CA GLU A 15 -3.24 -6.70 11.75
C GLU A 15 -2.99 -5.46 10.88
N ALA A 16 -2.16 -5.58 9.84
CA ALA A 16 -1.93 -4.52 8.86
C ALA A 16 -3.22 -4.15 8.09
N LEU A 17 -4.01 -5.15 7.70
CA LEU A 17 -5.30 -4.92 7.02
C LEU A 17 -6.29 -4.20 7.94
N VAL A 18 -6.44 -4.63 9.19
CA VAL A 18 -7.31 -3.97 10.18
C VAL A 18 -6.84 -2.55 10.45
N GLY A 19 -5.52 -2.34 10.60
CA GLY A 19 -4.94 -1.02 10.83
C GLY A 19 -5.20 -0.06 9.68
N SER A 20 -4.99 -0.50 8.43
CA SER A 20 -5.24 0.34 7.24
C SER A 20 -6.71 0.72 7.10
N ILE A 21 -7.65 -0.22 7.28
CA ILE A 21 -9.09 0.06 7.26
C ILE A 21 -9.48 1.04 8.38
N SER A 22 -8.91 0.85 9.58
CA SER A 22 -9.17 1.74 10.72
C SER A 22 -8.68 3.17 10.46
N ASN A 23 -7.48 3.32 9.89
CA ASN A 23 -6.93 4.62 9.53
C ASN A 23 -7.75 5.29 8.41
N ALA A 24 -8.18 4.54 7.40
CA ALA A 24 -9.06 5.05 6.35
C ALA A 24 -10.41 5.52 6.90
N MET A 25 -10.98 4.79 7.85
CA MET A 25 -12.22 5.18 8.54
C MET A 25 -12.02 6.47 9.34
N LEU A 26 -10.94 6.59 10.11
CA LEU A 26 -10.64 7.81 10.87
C LEU A 26 -10.43 9.01 9.94
N GLY A 27 -9.68 8.83 8.86
CA GLY A 27 -9.50 9.84 7.83
C GLY A 27 -10.83 10.30 7.23
N SER A 28 -11.75 9.37 6.95
CA SER A 28 -13.07 9.68 6.40
C SER A 28 -13.89 10.62 7.30
N PHE A 29 -13.78 10.50 8.63
CA PHE A 29 -14.42 11.45 9.57
C PHE A 29 -13.77 12.83 9.57
N GLN A 30 -12.45 12.89 9.42
CA GLN A 30 -11.73 14.16 9.33
C GLN A 30 -12.09 14.93 8.05
N GLN A 31 -12.45 14.23 6.98
CA GLN A 31 -12.92 14.84 5.73
C GLN A 31 -14.36 15.37 5.80
N GLN A 32 -15.10 15.15 6.90
CA GLN A 32 -16.45 15.68 7.08
C GLN A 32 -16.42 16.91 8.01
N PRO A 33 -16.49 18.14 7.47
CA PRO A 33 -16.23 19.36 8.23
C PRO A 33 -17.17 19.53 9.42
N ASP A 34 -18.45 19.18 9.25
CA ASP A 34 -19.48 19.33 10.27
C ASP A 34 -19.25 18.37 11.44
N ILE A 35 -18.89 17.11 11.16
CA ILE A 35 -18.59 16.11 12.18
C ILE A 35 -17.29 16.47 12.90
N ALA A 36 -16.24 16.82 12.17
CA ALA A 36 -14.98 17.23 12.74
C ALA A 36 -15.15 18.47 13.65
N ARG A 37 -15.96 19.45 13.22
CA ARG A 37 -16.31 20.63 14.02
C ARG A 37 -17.05 20.23 15.28
N MET A 38 -18.10 19.41 15.16
CA MET A 38 -18.89 18.95 16.32
C MET A 38 -18.02 18.22 17.36
N ILE A 39 -17.11 17.35 16.90
CA ILE A 39 -16.16 16.65 17.78
C ILE A 39 -15.25 17.64 18.52
N LYS A 40 -14.81 18.69 17.82
CA LYS A 40 -13.92 19.71 18.38
C LYS A 40 -14.64 20.66 19.35
N THR A 41 -15.89 21.04 19.08
CA THR A 41 -16.59 22.10 19.80
C THR A 41 -17.54 21.63 20.89
N GLU A 42 -18.00 20.37 20.86
CA GLU A 42 -18.91 19.80 21.87
C GLU A 42 -18.19 18.73 22.71
N PRO A 43 -17.79 19.03 23.96
CA PRO A 43 -17.04 18.09 24.80
C PRO A 43 -17.74 16.75 25.04
N ARG A 44 -19.08 16.72 25.05
CA ARG A 44 -19.86 15.48 25.24
C ARG A 44 -19.75 14.52 24.06
N SER A 45 -19.33 15.01 22.88
CA SER A 45 -19.21 14.18 21.68
C SER A 45 -17.99 13.27 21.72
N ARG A 46 -16.91 13.65 22.42
CA ARG A 46 -15.67 12.89 22.53
C ARG A 46 -15.87 11.44 23.01
N PRO A 47 -16.51 11.17 24.17
CA PRO A 47 -16.75 9.80 24.60
C PRO A 47 -17.74 9.04 23.71
N VAL A 48 -18.64 9.74 22.99
CA VAL A 48 -19.54 9.11 22.00
C VAL A 48 -18.74 8.62 20.79
N PHE A 49 -17.82 9.47 20.30
CA PHE A 49 -16.95 9.17 19.19
C PHE A 49 -15.98 8.02 19.51
N GLU A 50 -15.34 8.05 20.68
CA GLU A 50 -14.44 6.99 21.14
C GLU A 50 -15.16 5.62 21.21
N ARG A 51 -16.38 5.58 21.79
CA ARG A 51 -17.21 4.35 21.81
C ARG A 51 -17.63 3.90 20.42
N PHE A 52 -17.89 4.83 19.51
CA PHE A 52 -18.22 4.48 18.13
C PHE A 52 -17.02 3.83 17.43
N ILE A 53 -15.84 4.43 17.51
CA ILE A 53 -14.61 3.91 16.89
C ILE A 53 -14.26 2.53 17.45
N ALA A 54 -14.29 2.35 18.77
CA ALA A 54 -14.02 1.05 19.40
C ALA A 54 -14.98 -0.05 18.91
N ARG A 55 -16.28 0.27 18.81
CA ARG A 55 -17.28 -0.68 18.29
C ARG A 55 -17.07 -0.98 16.81
N GLN A 56 -16.71 0.01 16.01
CA GLN A 56 -16.44 -0.21 14.59
C GLN A 56 -15.19 -1.07 14.38
N GLN A 57 -14.10 -0.81 15.09
CA GLN A 57 -12.90 -1.63 15.03
C GLN A 57 -13.20 -3.10 15.40
N ALA A 58 -13.95 -3.33 16.47
CA ALA A 58 -14.35 -4.68 16.88
C ALA A 58 -15.20 -5.39 15.80
N LYS A 59 -16.15 -4.68 15.19
CA LYS A 59 -16.97 -5.22 14.09
C LYS A 59 -16.14 -5.53 12.86
N THR A 60 -15.26 -4.62 12.45
CA THR A 60 -14.36 -4.82 11.30
C THR A 60 -13.47 -6.04 11.51
N ALA A 61 -12.85 -6.18 12.69
CA ALA A 61 -12.02 -7.33 13.02
C ALA A 61 -12.83 -8.65 12.97
N ALA A 62 -14.05 -8.65 13.51
CA ALA A 62 -14.94 -9.81 13.45
C ALA A 62 -15.33 -10.18 12.01
N THR A 63 -15.68 -9.19 11.18
CA THR A 63 -16.00 -9.39 9.76
C THR A 63 -14.82 -9.98 9.00
N ILE A 64 -13.61 -9.44 9.17
CA ILE A 64 -12.40 -9.96 8.52
C ILE A 64 -12.17 -11.41 8.94
N LYS A 65 -12.22 -11.70 10.25
CA LYS A 65 -12.04 -13.06 10.76
C LYS A 65 -13.06 -14.04 10.17
N ALA A 66 -14.32 -13.64 10.06
CA ALA A 66 -15.37 -14.47 9.47
C ALA A 66 -15.16 -14.74 7.96
N ASN A 67 -14.46 -13.84 7.25
CA ASN A 67 -14.20 -13.95 5.81
C ASN A 67 -12.84 -14.57 5.46
N LEU A 68 -11.98 -14.86 6.45
CA LEU A 68 -10.69 -15.52 6.25
C LEU A 68 -10.76 -16.80 5.41
N PRO A 69 -11.76 -17.70 5.58
CA PRO A 69 -11.88 -18.88 4.73
C PRO A 69 -12.03 -18.54 3.24
N GLY A 70 -12.86 -17.54 2.91
CA GLY A 70 -13.04 -17.11 1.52
C GLY A 70 -11.76 -16.54 0.89
N MET A 71 -10.92 -15.87 1.68
CA MET A 71 -9.60 -15.44 1.23
C MET A 71 -8.70 -16.64 0.92
N VAL A 72 -8.68 -17.66 1.77
CA VAL A 72 -7.90 -18.89 1.56
C VAL A 72 -8.34 -19.62 0.29
N ASP A 73 -9.64 -19.72 0.05
CA ASP A 73 -10.19 -20.34 -1.17
C ASP A 73 -9.82 -19.53 -2.42
N ALA A 74 -9.96 -18.21 -2.36
CA ALA A 74 -9.61 -17.32 -3.45
C ALA A 74 -8.12 -17.45 -3.81
N MET A 75 -7.23 -17.53 -2.81
CA MET A 75 -5.81 -17.75 -3.02
C MET A 75 -5.53 -19.13 -3.59
N SER A 76 -6.11 -20.21 -3.04
CA SER A 76 -5.95 -21.58 -3.57
C SER A 76 -6.33 -21.65 -5.06
N ASN A 77 -7.47 -21.05 -5.42
CA ASN A 77 -7.91 -20.95 -6.81
C ASN A 77 -6.94 -20.12 -7.69
N ALA A 78 -6.36 -19.06 -7.12
CA ALA A 78 -5.37 -18.24 -7.82
C ALA A 78 -4.06 -19.00 -8.11
N TYR A 79 -3.62 -19.87 -7.20
CA TYR A 79 -2.47 -20.76 -7.39
C TYR A 79 -2.77 -21.84 -8.44
N ALA A 80 -3.91 -22.52 -8.33
CA ALA A 80 -4.31 -23.57 -9.26
C ALA A 80 -4.43 -23.08 -10.72
N ARG A 81 -4.78 -21.80 -10.94
CA ARG A 81 -4.83 -21.20 -12.28
C ARG A 81 -3.45 -20.86 -12.86
N ARG A 82 -2.41 -20.72 -12.04
CA ARG A 82 -1.10 -20.20 -12.44
C ARG A 82 -0.01 -21.24 -12.50
N PHE A 83 -0.15 -22.32 -11.74
CA PHE A 83 0.86 -23.34 -11.58
C PHE A 83 0.28 -24.71 -11.87
N THR A 84 1.09 -25.58 -12.48
CA THR A 84 0.74 -27.00 -12.62
C THR A 84 0.85 -27.72 -11.28
N GLU A 85 0.24 -28.90 -11.16
CA GLU A 85 0.35 -29.73 -9.96
C GLU A 85 1.81 -30.05 -9.60
N ALA A 86 2.65 -30.35 -10.61
CA ALA A 86 4.08 -30.61 -10.41
C ALA A 86 4.80 -29.39 -9.81
N GLN A 87 4.56 -28.19 -10.34
CA GLN A 87 5.14 -26.96 -9.82
C GLN A 87 4.67 -26.65 -8.40
N LEU A 88 3.38 -26.86 -8.09
CA LEU A 88 2.86 -26.67 -6.73
C LEU A 88 3.54 -27.61 -5.72
N LYS A 89 3.82 -28.85 -6.13
CA LYS A 89 4.52 -29.85 -5.30
C LYS A 89 5.99 -29.50 -5.07
N GLU A 90 6.67 -29.01 -6.09
CA GLU A 90 8.04 -28.50 -5.96
C GLU A 90 8.10 -27.29 -5.03
N MET A 91 7.19 -26.33 -5.19
CA MET A 91 7.07 -25.16 -4.32
C MET A 91 6.81 -25.56 -2.87
N GLN A 92 5.89 -26.50 -2.64
CA GLN A 92 5.64 -27.04 -1.31
C GLN A 92 6.91 -27.63 -0.69
N THR A 93 7.62 -28.47 -1.44
CA THR A 93 8.86 -29.11 -0.98
C THR A 93 9.91 -28.06 -0.60
N PHE A 94 10.06 -27.01 -1.41
CA PHE A 94 10.97 -25.91 -1.11
C PHE A 94 10.56 -25.16 0.17
N PHE A 95 9.29 -24.80 0.33
CA PHE A 95 8.80 -24.06 1.50
C PHE A 95 8.84 -24.87 2.81
N GLU A 96 8.90 -26.21 2.73
CA GLU A 96 9.10 -27.07 3.90
C GLU A 96 10.55 -27.03 4.42
N THR A 97 11.52 -26.58 3.61
CA THR A 97 12.90 -26.39 4.05
C THR A 97 13.05 -25.18 4.99
N PRO A 98 14.07 -25.16 5.89
CA PRO A 98 14.38 -23.97 6.69
C PRO A 98 14.62 -22.73 5.82
N THR A 99 15.36 -22.88 4.72
CA THR A 99 15.64 -21.79 3.78
C THR A 99 14.37 -21.29 3.08
N GLY A 100 13.50 -22.20 2.65
CA GLY A 100 12.24 -21.83 2.00
C GLY A 100 11.32 -21.02 2.92
N ARG A 101 11.22 -21.41 4.21
CA ARG A 101 10.49 -20.62 5.21
C ARG A 101 11.07 -19.21 5.40
N VAL A 102 12.40 -19.09 5.48
CA VAL A 102 13.07 -17.78 5.57
C VAL A 102 12.82 -16.97 4.30
N TYR A 103 12.97 -17.58 3.12
CA TYR A 103 12.77 -16.91 1.85
C TYR A 103 11.35 -16.37 1.70
N VAL A 104 10.32 -17.18 2.00
CA VAL A 104 8.92 -16.72 1.98
C VAL A 104 8.73 -15.53 2.90
N ALA A 105 9.29 -15.59 4.11
CA ALA A 105 9.12 -14.51 5.07
C ALA A 105 9.80 -13.20 4.64
N GLN A 106 10.99 -13.28 4.04
CA GLN A 106 11.80 -12.14 3.63
C GLN A 106 11.43 -11.61 2.23
N SER A 107 10.99 -12.47 1.32
CA SER A 107 10.72 -12.11 -0.09
C SER A 107 9.65 -11.02 -0.23
N MET A 108 8.69 -10.96 0.69
CA MET A 108 7.67 -9.92 0.72
C MET A 108 8.20 -8.55 1.15
N THR A 109 9.36 -8.48 1.81
CA THR A 109 9.94 -7.24 2.34
C THR A 109 11.14 -6.74 1.54
N ILE A 110 11.62 -7.50 0.54
CA ILE A 110 12.79 -7.12 -0.28
C ILE A 110 12.60 -5.74 -0.92
N MET A 111 11.39 -5.40 -1.38
CA MET A 111 11.12 -4.08 -1.98
C MET A 111 11.17 -2.93 -0.97
N SER A 112 11.15 -3.22 0.33
CA SER A 112 11.29 -2.25 1.42
C SER A 112 12.72 -2.20 1.98
N ASP A 113 13.67 -2.89 1.34
CA ASP A 113 15.07 -2.87 1.73
C ASP A 113 15.67 -1.46 1.59
N PRO A 114 16.54 -1.02 2.53
CA PRO A 114 17.16 0.31 2.47
C PRO A 114 17.93 0.59 1.18
N ASP A 115 18.58 -0.41 0.57
CA ASP A 115 19.35 -0.22 -0.66
C ASP A 115 18.43 -0.06 -1.86
N VAL A 116 17.29 -0.78 -1.88
CA VAL A 116 16.24 -0.58 -2.89
C VAL A 116 15.66 0.84 -2.76
N ALA A 117 15.40 1.30 -1.54
CA ALA A 117 14.92 2.65 -1.28
C ALA A 117 15.95 3.72 -1.70
N ALA A 118 17.23 3.51 -1.41
CA ALA A 118 18.30 4.40 -1.82
C ALA A 118 18.43 4.49 -3.35
N TRP A 119 18.31 3.36 -4.04
CA TRP A 119 18.27 3.32 -5.50
C TRP A 119 17.06 4.09 -6.05
N GLN A 120 15.86 3.88 -5.50
CA GLN A 120 14.65 4.62 -5.90
C GLN A 120 14.81 6.14 -5.72
N ALA A 121 15.35 6.57 -4.56
CA ALA A 121 15.60 7.98 -4.28
C ALA A 121 16.60 8.61 -5.26
N LYS A 122 17.67 7.86 -5.60
CA LYS A 122 18.64 8.28 -6.61
C LYS A 122 17.97 8.47 -7.97
N VAL A 123 17.22 7.48 -8.45
CA VAL A 123 16.52 7.55 -9.74
C VAL A 123 15.54 8.72 -9.78
N GLN A 124 14.82 8.99 -8.68
CA GLN A 124 13.92 10.13 -8.57
C GLN A 124 14.66 11.46 -8.68
N SER A 125 15.80 11.60 -7.98
CA SER A 125 16.63 12.80 -8.06
C SER A 125 17.19 13.03 -9.47
N GLU A 126 17.66 11.97 -10.13
CA GLU A 126 18.16 12.03 -11.51
C GLU A 126 17.05 12.46 -12.47
N SER A 127 15.85 11.89 -12.33
CA SER A 127 14.69 12.25 -13.16
C SER A 127 14.28 13.72 -13.00
N ILE A 128 14.32 14.27 -11.78
CA ILE A 128 14.03 15.69 -11.51
C ILE A 128 15.08 16.58 -12.17
N ALA A 129 16.37 16.19 -12.10
CA ALA A 129 17.45 16.95 -12.72
C ALA A 129 17.31 16.97 -14.25
N THR A 130 17.01 15.82 -14.87
CA THR A 130 16.76 15.73 -16.32
C THR A 130 15.57 16.58 -16.73
N LEU A 131 14.44 16.51 -16.02
CA LEU A 131 13.27 17.34 -16.30
C LEU A 131 13.59 18.84 -16.28
N GLY A 132 14.45 19.28 -15.34
CA GLY A 132 14.90 20.67 -15.27
C GLY A 132 15.75 21.10 -16.46
N THR A 133 16.54 20.18 -17.03
CA THR A 133 17.34 20.44 -18.25
C THR A 133 16.42 20.51 -19.46
N ASP A 134 15.57 19.51 -19.67
CA ASP A 134 14.65 19.43 -20.80
C ASP A 134 13.68 20.61 -20.82
N ALA A 135 13.22 21.07 -19.65
CA ALA A 135 12.36 22.24 -19.55
C ALA A 135 13.04 23.54 -20.03
N LYS A 136 14.37 23.68 -19.84
CA LYS A 136 15.12 24.84 -20.34
C LYS A 136 15.24 24.80 -21.85
N GLU A 137 15.56 23.64 -22.41
CA GLU A 137 15.64 23.44 -23.86
C GLU A 137 14.28 23.73 -24.51
N PHE A 138 13.20 23.19 -23.94
CA PHE A 138 11.83 23.47 -24.37
C PHE A 138 11.49 24.97 -24.37
N VAL A 139 11.84 25.72 -23.31
CA VAL A 139 11.62 27.17 -23.26
C VAL A 139 12.43 27.90 -24.32
N GLN A 140 13.68 27.49 -24.57
CA GLN A 140 14.51 28.08 -25.62
C GLN A 140 13.91 27.85 -27.02
N GLU A 141 13.44 26.64 -27.30
CA GLU A 141 12.72 26.33 -28.54
C GLU A 141 11.47 27.20 -28.71
N LEU A 142 10.65 27.34 -27.65
CA LEU A 142 9.47 28.22 -27.69
C LEU A 142 9.82 29.68 -27.95
N MET A 143 10.90 30.20 -27.33
CA MET A 143 11.35 31.57 -27.55
C MET A 143 11.89 31.80 -28.96
N ALA A 144 12.53 30.80 -29.57
CA ALA A 144 13.02 30.86 -30.95
C ALA A 144 11.88 30.89 -31.98
N LEU A 145 10.70 30.38 -31.62
CA LEU A 145 9.49 30.43 -32.44
C LEU A 145 8.70 31.74 -32.30
N ALA A 146 9.02 32.59 -31.32
CA ALA A 146 8.35 33.88 -31.16
C ALA A 146 8.73 34.82 -32.32
N PRO A 147 7.75 35.38 -33.07
CA PRO A 147 8.06 36.24 -34.20
C PRO A 147 8.85 37.46 -33.73
N ALA A 148 10.01 37.69 -34.37
CA ALA A 148 10.81 38.89 -34.14
C ALA A 148 9.90 40.11 -34.29
N LYS A 149 9.76 40.88 -33.21
CA LYS A 149 8.92 42.08 -33.15
C LYS A 149 8.98 42.85 -34.46
N GLU A 150 7.83 43.08 -35.07
CA GLU A 150 7.67 43.99 -36.20
C GLU A 150 8.36 45.32 -35.87
N ALA A 151 9.53 45.52 -36.48
CA ALA A 151 10.20 46.81 -36.50
C ALA A 151 9.39 47.71 -37.43
N LYS A 152 8.45 48.47 -36.87
CA LYS A 152 7.83 49.63 -37.53
C LYS A 152 7.77 50.81 -36.57
N GLN A 153 8.73 51.71 -36.73
CA GLN A 153 8.44 53.15 -36.79
C GLN A 153 8.83 53.62 -38.19
#